data_AF-A0AAV8Y4Y9-F1
#
_entry.id   AF-A0AAV8Y4Y9-F1
#
_cell.length_a   1.000
_cell.length_b   1.000
_cell.length_c   1.000
_cell.angle_alpha   90.00
_cell.angle_beta   90.00
_cell.angle_gamma   90.00
#
_symmetry.space_group_name_H-M   'P 1'
#
loop_
_entity.id
_entity.type
_entity.pdbx_description
1 polymer ?
#
loop_
_entity_poly.entity_id
_entity_poly.type
_entity_poly.pdbx_seq_one_letter_code
_entity_poly.pdbx_strand_id
1 'polypeptide(L)'
;FAATEENIKKAEEVVKKLNAFGGTDIKSALNIGLQLVENNLKGGNKHQPIVIFLTDGEATVGEVDNEKIIKNVTEVNSEKSQIFSLSFGDGADKKFLEKISLKNLGFARHIYEGADASLQLQEFYKHISSPLLSKVSFKYVSNVSEVTKTDFPVLFDGSEIVVSGIIDPGFVPPAVEGWGINGPVKLIPTVQKSVGGLERLWAYLTLKQILEQRDAAENKTGPTQEALRIALKYSFVSDVSSLVVVKPNASDAVEPEDASTNDG
;
A
#
# COMPACT_ATOMS: atom_id res chain seq x y z
N PHE A 1 20.72 15.75 -2.11
CA PHE A 1 20.99 17.14 -2.54
C PHE A 1 19.79 18.01 -2.21
N ALA A 2 19.98 19.29 -1.88
CA ALA A 2 18.86 20.21 -1.71
C ALA A 2 18.21 20.55 -3.07
N ALA A 3 16.89 20.73 -3.11
CA ALA A 3 16.14 21.08 -4.31
C ALA A 3 16.25 22.58 -4.64
N THR A 4 17.47 23.06 -4.88
CA THR A 4 17.71 24.42 -5.39
C THR A 4 17.35 24.50 -6.88
N GLU A 5 17.05 25.69 -7.39
CA GLU A 5 16.78 25.89 -8.82
C GLU A 5 17.89 25.33 -9.73
N GLU A 6 19.15 25.50 -9.32
CA GLU A 6 20.30 24.95 -10.03
C GLU A 6 20.30 23.43 -10.07
N ASN A 7 20.05 22.77 -8.93
CA ASN A 7 20.02 21.31 -8.86
C ASN A 7 18.83 20.72 -9.61
N ILE A 8 17.68 21.41 -9.61
CA ILE A 8 16.50 21.02 -10.40
C ILE A 8 16.84 21.08 -11.90
N LYS A 9 17.42 22.19 -12.38
CA LYS A 9 17.85 22.32 -13.78
C LYS A 9 18.84 21.22 -14.19
N LYS A 10 19.83 20.93 -13.34
CA LYS A 10 20.78 19.83 -13.57
C LYS A 10 20.07 18.48 -13.66
N ALA A 11 19.12 18.20 -12.76
CA ALA A 11 18.35 16.96 -12.81
C ALA A 11 17.50 16.85 -14.08
N GLU A 12 16.84 17.93 -14.51
CA GLU A 12 16.10 17.97 -15.78
C GLU A 12 17.01 17.68 -16.99
N GLU A 13 18.23 18.22 -17.00
CA GLU A 13 19.21 17.92 -18.05
C GLU A 13 19.65 16.46 -18.06
N VAL A 14 19.78 15.82 -16.89
CA VAL A 14 20.04 14.38 -16.81
C VAL A 14 18.88 13.60 -17.39
N VAL A 15 17.64 13.91 -16.99
CA VAL A 15 16.43 13.24 -17.48
C VAL A 15 16.31 13.36 -19.00
N LYS A 16 16.57 14.54 -19.57
CA LYS A 16 16.54 14.77 -21.04
C LYS A 16 17.58 13.96 -21.82
N LYS A 17 18.64 13.48 -21.15
CA LYS A 17 19.73 12.70 -21.76
C LYS A 17 19.60 11.20 -21.51
N LEU A 18 18.60 10.76 -20.75
CA LEU A 18 18.33 9.34 -20.57
C LEU A 18 17.95 8.72 -21.92
N ASN A 19 18.62 7.62 -22.25
CA ASN A 19 18.29 6.81 -23.40
C ASN A 19 17.96 5.41 -22.91
N ALA A 20 16.99 4.77 -23.54
CA ALA A 20 16.70 3.38 -23.28
C ALA A 20 17.88 2.53 -23.76
N PHE A 21 18.44 1.76 -22.85
CA PHE A 21 19.39 0.69 -23.16
C PHE A 21 18.70 -0.63 -22.82
N GLY A 22 18.97 -1.69 -23.59
CA GLY A 22 18.24 -2.95 -23.43
C GLY A 22 18.37 -3.56 -22.03
N GLY A 23 17.32 -4.24 -21.60
CA GLY A 23 17.26 -4.99 -20.35
C GLY A 23 16.74 -4.18 -19.15
N THR A 24 16.30 -4.91 -18.11
CA THR A 24 15.66 -4.36 -16.92
C THR A 24 16.21 -5.06 -15.68
N ASP A 25 17.02 -4.37 -14.87
CA ASP A 25 17.54 -4.88 -13.59
C ASP A 25 16.83 -4.16 -12.42
N ILE A 26 15.68 -4.71 -12.02
CA ILE A 26 14.81 -4.13 -10.98
C ILE A 26 15.50 -4.14 -9.62
N LYS A 27 16.12 -5.26 -9.25
CA LYS A 27 16.78 -5.44 -7.95
C LYS A 27 17.88 -4.41 -7.74
N SER A 28 18.79 -4.28 -8.70
CA SER A 28 19.93 -3.37 -8.56
C SER A 28 19.46 -1.92 -8.50
N ALA A 29 18.47 -1.53 -9.32
CA ALA A 29 17.90 -0.18 -9.30
C ALA A 29 17.29 0.18 -7.93
N LEU A 30 16.47 -0.71 -7.37
CA LEU A 30 15.87 -0.50 -6.05
C LEU A 30 16.91 -0.45 -4.93
N ASN A 31 17.92 -1.33 -4.96
CA ASN A 31 19.00 -1.33 -3.98
C ASN A 31 19.81 -0.02 -4.00
N ILE A 32 20.10 0.52 -5.19
CA ILE A 32 20.76 1.83 -5.33
C ILE A 32 19.89 2.93 -4.71
N GLY A 33 18.59 2.92 -4.99
CA GLY A 33 17.65 3.88 -4.39
C GLY A 33 17.63 3.82 -2.87
N LEU A 34 17.55 2.61 -2.30
CA LEU A 34 17.56 2.39 -0.86
C LEU A 34 18.89 2.78 -0.21
N GLN A 35 20.03 2.50 -0.86
CA GLN A 35 21.34 2.93 -0.39
C GLN A 35 21.45 4.47 -0.34
N LEU A 36 20.89 5.17 -1.33
CA LEU A 36 20.82 6.64 -1.30
C LEU A 36 19.98 7.14 -0.12
N VAL A 37 18.86 6.47 0.19
CA VAL A 37 18.05 6.81 1.35
C VAL A 37 18.84 6.62 2.65
N GLU A 38 19.46 5.44 2.83
CA GLU A 38 20.26 5.12 4.01
C GLU A 38 21.38 6.15 4.24
N ASN A 39 22.10 6.52 3.18
CA ASN A 39 23.16 7.52 3.24
C ASN A 39 22.64 8.91 3.64
N ASN A 40 21.46 9.30 3.17
CA ASN A 40 20.86 10.59 3.55
C ASN A 40 20.44 10.60 5.03
N LEU A 41 19.82 9.52 5.51
CA LEU A 41 19.39 9.40 6.91
C LEU A 41 20.59 9.39 7.87
N LYS A 42 21.65 8.63 7.54
CA LYS A 42 22.94 8.65 8.28
C LYS A 42 23.59 10.04 8.30
N GLY A 43 23.38 10.84 7.25
CA GLY A 43 23.81 12.24 7.17
C GLY A 43 23.01 13.21 8.06
N GLY A 44 22.07 12.74 8.88
CA GLY A 44 21.26 13.56 9.78
C GLY A 44 20.03 14.19 9.12
N ASN A 45 19.68 13.76 7.91
CA ASN A 45 18.47 14.20 7.24
C ASN A 45 17.23 13.67 8.00
N LYS A 46 16.31 14.57 8.33
CA LYS A 46 15.06 14.25 9.06
C LYS A 46 13.83 14.17 8.16
N HIS A 47 13.99 14.39 6.85
CA HIS A 47 12.88 14.30 5.90
C HIS A 47 12.40 12.85 5.76
N GLN A 48 11.10 12.68 5.55
CA GLN A 48 10.48 11.39 5.30
C GLN A 48 10.96 10.83 3.94
N PRO A 49 11.64 9.66 3.91
CA PRO A 49 12.06 9.06 2.66
C PRO A 49 10.86 8.46 1.90
N ILE A 50 10.88 8.66 0.59
CA ILE A 50 9.91 8.13 -0.38
C ILE A 50 10.71 7.59 -1.57
N VAL A 51 10.45 6.34 -1.94
CA VAL A 51 11.01 5.71 -3.14
C VAL A 51 9.86 5.49 -4.12
N ILE A 52 9.99 6.03 -5.33
CA ILE A 52 9.05 5.79 -6.43
C ILE A 52 9.79 4.95 -7.47
N PHE A 53 9.23 3.80 -7.81
CA PHE A 53 9.76 2.90 -8.82
C PHE A 53 8.79 2.82 -10.00
N LEU A 54 9.26 3.05 -11.22
CA LEU A 54 8.47 3.03 -12.45
C LEU A 54 9.08 2.02 -13.41
N THR A 55 8.26 1.11 -13.95
CA THR A 55 8.68 0.14 -14.97
C THR A 55 7.55 -0.14 -15.96
N ASP A 56 7.91 -0.36 -17.22
CA ASP A 56 7.02 -0.83 -18.29
C ASP A 56 7.18 -2.33 -18.56
N GLY A 57 8.12 -3.00 -17.90
CA GLY A 57 8.46 -4.40 -18.13
C GLY A 57 8.85 -5.17 -16.87
N GLU A 58 8.95 -6.49 -17.05
CA GLU A 58 9.51 -7.42 -16.07
C GLU A 58 11.03 -7.36 -15.99
N ALA A 59 11.60 -7.93 -14.93
CA ALA A 59 13.06 -8.06 -14.79
C ALA A 59 13.64 -9.00 -15.85
N THR A 60 14.68 -8.56 -16.55
CA THR A 60 15.34 -9.32 -17.63
C THR A 60 16.86 -9.40 -17.48
N VAL A 61 17.44 -8.61 -16.56
CA VAL A 61 18.88 -8.56 -16.30
C VAL A 61 19.12 -8.71 -14.80
N GLY A 62 20.19 -9.41 -14.43
CA GLY A 62 20.56 -9.62 -13.03
C GLY A 62 19.74 -10.72 -12.38
N GLU A 63 19.07 -10.40 -11.26
CA GLU A 63 18.11 -11.31 -10.64
C GLU A 63 16.74 -11.09 -11.29
N VAL A 64 16.12 -12.17 -11.77
CA VAL A 64 14.83 -12.15 -12.48
C VAL A 64 13.73 -12.88 -11.71
N ASP A 65 14.08 -13.57 -10.62
CA ASP A 65 13.11 -14.24 -9.75
C ASP A 65 12.42 -13.22 -8.82
N ASN A 66 11.13 -12.98 -9.07
CA ASN A 66 10.32 -12.00 -8.36
C ASN A 66 10.36 -12.14 -6.83
N GLU A 67 10.30 -13.37 -6.30
CA GLU A 67 10.30 -13.59 -4.85
C GLU A 67 11.66 -13.30 -4.24
N LYS A 68 12.76 -13.64 -4.94
CA LYS A 68 14.11 -13.26 -4.50
C LYS A 68 14.33 -11.76 -4.53
N ILE A 69 13.80 -11.06 -5.55
CA ILE A 69 13.86 -9.60 -5.63
C ILE A 69 13.11 -8.98 -4.45
N ILE A 70 11.86 -9.40 -4.22
CA ILE A 70 11.04 -8.90 -3.09
C ILE A 70 11.75 -9.12 -1.77
N LYS A 71 12.25 -10.34 -1.53
CA LYS A 71 12.97 -10.68 -0.30
C LYS A 71 14.20 -9.78 -0.13
N ASN A 72 15.02 -9.66 -1.15
CA ASN A 72 16.23 -8.84 -1.10
C ASN A 72 15.93 -7.37 -0.83
N VAL A 73 15.01 -6.77 -1.58
CA VAL A 73 14.63 -5.35 -1.42
C VAL A 73 14.06 -5.10 -0.03
N THR A 74 13.21 -6.00 0.48
CA THR A 74 12.62 -5.88 1.81
C THR A 74 13.67 -5.99 2.92
N GLU A 75 14.67 -6.87 2.76
CA GLU A 75 15.79 -7.02 3.70
C GLU A 75 16.73 -5.79 3.68
N VAL A 76 17.00 -5.23 2.50
CA VAL A 76 17.84 -4.05 2.33
C VAL A 76 17.14 -2.77 2.82
N ASN A 77 15.80 -2.71 2.78
CA ASN A 77 15.01 -1.58 3.26
C ASN A 77 14.87 -1.54 4.80
N SER A 78 15.99 -1.60 5.50
CA SER A 78 16.06 -1.61 6.97
C SER A 78 15.46 -0.34 7.60
N GLU A 79 15.55 0.79 6.91
CA GLU A 79 15.00 2.08 7.31
C GLU A 79 13.47 2.18 7.13
N LYS A 80 12.83 1.12 6.60
CA LYS A 80 11.38 1.04 6.37
C LYS A 80 10.86 2.20 5.53
N SER A 81 11.60 2.56 4.50
CA SER A 81 11.21 3.59 3.53
C SER A 81 10.03 3.10 2.71
N GLN A 82 9.10 3.98 2.40
CA GLN A 82 7.96 3.60 1.57
C GLN A 82 8.41 3.42 0.12
N ILE A 83 8.10 2.26 -0.46
CA ILE A 83 8.32 1.99 -1.88
C ILE A 83 6.96 1.98 -2.57
N PHE A 84 6.76 2.94 -3.46
CA PHE A 84 5.58 2.99 -4.32
C PHE A 84 5.98 2.58 -5.74
N SER A 85 5.29 1.57 -6.28
CA SER A 85 5.56 1.09 -7.63
C SER A 85 4.54 1.58 -8.64
N LEU A 86 4.99 1.89 -9.85
CA LEU A 86 4.19 2.33 -10.98
C LEU A 86 4.42 1.35 -12.12
N SER A 87 3.38 0.62 -12.52
CA SER A 87 3.40 -0.18 -13.76
C SER A 87 2.93 0.68 -14.92
N PHE A 88 3.72 0.80 -15.97
CA PHE A 88 3.37 1.57 -17.16
C PHE A 88 3.01 0.64 -18.31
N GLY A 89 1.77 0.69 -18.80
CA GLY A 89 1.29 -0.24 -19.82
C GLY A 89 1.26 -1.69 -19.36
N ASP A 90 1.14 -2.61 -20.31
CA ASP A 90 0.81 -4.01 -19.99
C ASP A 90 2.01 -4.96 -19.90
N GLY A 91 3.23 -4.46 -20.10
CA GLY A 91 4.44 -5.29 -20.07
C GLY A 91 4.98 -5.60 -18.68
N ALA A 92 4.52 -4.90 -17.64
CA ALA A 92 4.99 -5.10 -16.27
C ALA A 92 4.11 -6.08 -15.48
N ASP A 93 4.73 -6.93 -14.66
CA ASP A 93 4.02 -7.77 -13.69
C ASP A 93 3.43 -6.91 -12.57
N LYS A 94 2.12 -6.62 -12.69
CA LYS A 94 1.36 -5.78 -11.75
C LYS A 94 1.28 -6.42 -10.36
N LYS A 95 1.18 -7.75 -10.27
CA LYS A 95 1.09 -8.49 -8.98
C LYS A 95 2.42 -8.43 -8.24
N PHE A 96 3.54 -8.58 -8.95
CA PHE A 96 4.88 -8.40 -8.39
C PHE A 96 5.06 -7.00 -7.80
N LEU A 97 4.69 -5.95 -8.56
CA LEU A 97 4.82 -4.55 -8.14
C LEU A 97 3.92 -4.19 -6.95
N GLU A 98 2.73 -4.76 -6.90
CA GLU A 98 1.84 -4.64 -5.74
C GLU A 98 2.46 -5.30 -4.51
N LYS A 99 2.92 -6.55 -4.64
CA LYS A 99 3.51 -7.32 -3.53
C LYS A 99 4.78 -6.66 -2.97
N ILE A 100 5.69 -6.18 -3.82
CA ILE A 100 6.91 -5.49 -3.36
C ILE A 100 6.58 -4.18 -2.65
N SER A 101 5.58 -3.43 -3.13
CA SER A 101 5.14 -2.18 -2.48
C SER A 101 4.51 -2.45 -1.12
N LEU A 102 3.61 -3.43 -1.01
CA LEU A 102 2.94 -3.81 0.24
C LEU A 102 3.94 -4.26 1.31
N LYS A 103 4.95 -5.07 0.92
CA LYS A 103 6.05 -5.49 1.81
C LYS A 103 6.89 -4.31 2.31
N ASN A 104 6.89 -3.20 1.58
CA ASN A 104 7.71 -2.02 1.85
C ASN A 104 6.85 -0.77 2.15
N LEU A 105 5.71 -0.97 2.83
CA LEU A 105 4.88 0.10 3.40
C LEU A 105 4.34 1.13 2.39
N GLY A 106 4.32 0.79 1.10
CA GLY A 106 3.75 1.59 0.02
C GLY A 106 2.62 0.86 -0.69
N PHE A 107 2.26 1.35 -1.87
CA PHE A 107 1.25 0.77 -2.76
C PHE A 107 1.70 0.88 -4.21
N ALA A 108 1.13 0.03 -5.06
CA ALA A 108 1.34 0.11 -6.50
C ALA A 108 0.20 0.87 -7.20
N ARG A 109 0.51 1.51 -8.33
CA ARG A 109 -0.50 2.08 -9.23
C ARG A 109 -0.18 1.70 -10.67
N HIS A 110 -1.22 1.39 -11.43
CA HIS A 110 -1.09 1.17 -12.85
C HIS A 110 -1.33 2.47 -13.62
N ILE A 111 -0.45 2.73 -14.59
CA ILE A 111 -0.48 3.87 -15.50
C ILE A 111 -0.82 3.31 -16.88
N TYR A 112 -1.95 3.72 -17.41
CA TYR A 112 -2.40 3.30 -18.74
C TYR A 112 -1.68 4.11 -19.81
N GLU A 113 -1.30 3.43 -20.90
CA GLU A 113 -0.70 4.09 -22.06
C GLU A 113 -1.74 5.00 -22.73
N GLY A 114 -1.38 6.25 -23.00
CA GLY A 114 -2.29 7.22 -23.56
C GLY A 114 -1.78 8.64 -23.47
N ALA A 115 -2.53 9.57 -24.08
CA ALA A 115 -2.22 10.99 -24.04
C ALA A 115 -2.27 11.59 -22.62
N ASP A 116 -3.00 10.94 -21.71
CA ASP A 116 -3.19 11.32 -20.32
C ASP A 116 -2.23 10.63 -19.34
N ALA A 117 -1.32 9.76 -19.81
CA ALA A 117 -0.37 9.06 -18.93
C ALA A 117 0.46 10.04 -18.06
N SER A 118 0.84 11.19 -18.64
CA SER A 118 1.53 12.26 -17.90
C SER A 118 0.68 12.85 -16.76
N LEU A 119 -0.63 12.96 -16.96
CA LEU A 119 -1.57 13.44 -15.93
C LEU A 119 -1.71 12.39 -14.82
N GLN A 120 -1.85 11.11 -15.17
CA GLN A 120 -1.92 10.01 -14.18
C GLN A 120 -0.69 9.99 -13.26
N LEU A 121 0.51 10.20 -13.82
CA LEU A 121 1.76 10.30 -13.06
C LEU A 121 1.78 11.54 -12.14
N GLN A 122 1.29 12.69 -12.61
CA GLN A 122 1.20 13.90 -11.79
C GLN A 122 0.20 13.75 -10.65
N GLU A 123 -0.95 13.13 -10.89
CA GLU A 123 -1.97 12.86 -9.86
C GLU A 123 -1.46 11.88 -8.80
N PHE A 124 -0.73 10.84 -9.23
CA PHE A 124 -0.02 9.97 -8.30
C PHE A 124 0.98 10.76 -7.45
N TYR A 125 1.83 11.58 -8.07
CA TYR A 125 2.82 12.35 -7.33
C TYR A 125 2.15 13.29 -6.32
N LYS A 126 1.09 14.01 -6.72
CA LYS A 126 0.33 14.89 -5.81
C LYS A 126 -0.23 14.17 -4.58
N HIS A 127 -0.62 12.90 -4.74
CA HIS A 127 -1.13 12.09 -3.63
C HIS A 127 -0.06 11.88 -2.54
N ILE A 128 1.21 11.73 -2.93
CA ILE A 128 2.30 11.35 -2.01
C ILE A 128 3.34 12.46 -1.79
N SER A 129 3.22 13.61 -2.45
CA SER A 129 4.28 14.63 -2.47
C SER A 129 4.42 15.42 -1.17
N SER A 130 3.40 15.38 -0.30
CA SER A 130 3.32 16.23 0.89
C SER A 130 3.14 15.39 2.17
N PRO A 131 4.18 14.70 2.67
CA PRO A 131 4.11 14.00 3.94
C PRO A 131 3.97 15.00 5.10
N LEU A 132 2.91 14.88 5.89
CA LEU A 132 2.61 15.77 7.02
C LEU A 132 3.09 15.19 8.35
N LEU A 133 2.81 13.91 8.58
CA LEU A 133 3.21 13.17 9.78
C LEU A 133 3.82 11.83 9.38
N SER A 134 4.85 11.38 10.10
CA SER A 134 5.36 10.02 10.03
C SER A 134 5.11 9.25 11.33
N LYS A 135 5.18 7.93 11.26
CA LYS A 135 4.97 7.01 12.41
C LYS A 135 3.67 7.31 13.17
N VAL A 136 2.58 7.45 12.43
CA VAL A 136 1.26 7.74 13.00
C VAL A 136 0.75 6.48 13.69
N SER A 137 0.41 6.57 14.97
CA SER A 137 0.01 5.42 15.79
C SER A 137 -1.21 5.73 16.65
N PHE A 138 -2.17 4.82 16.64
CA PHE A 138 -3.39 4.85 17.45
C PHE A 138 -3.24 3.88 18.63
N LYS A 139 -3.02 4.40 19.83
CA LYS A 139 -2.69 3.59 21.02
C LYS A 139 -3.92 3.23 21.85
N TYR A 140 -4.60 2.14 21.48
CA TYR A 140 -5.73 1.62 22.26
C TYR A 140 -5.27 0.97 23.57
N VAL A 141 -5.87 1.36 24.69
CA VAL A 141 -5.41 0.97 26.04
C VAL A 141 -6.11 -0.30 26.57
N SER A 142 -7.38 -0.51 26.17
CA SER A 142 -8.21 -1.71 26.36
C SER A 142 -9.62 -1.42 25.79
N ASN A 143 -10.55 -2.39 25.86
CA ASN A 143 -11.97 -2.23 25.49
C ASN A 143 -12.23 -2.00 23.98
N VAL A 144 -11.32 -2.51 23.13
CA VAL A 144 -11.52 -2.57 21.69
C VAL A 144 -11.11 -3.95 21.17
N SER A 145 -11.91 -4.52 20.27
CA SER A 145 -11.64 -5.78 19.58
C SER A 145 -11.78 -5.60 18.07
N GLU A 146 -11.22 -6.55 17.32
CA GLU A 146 -11.28 -6.59 15.84
C GLU A 146 -10.89 -5.25 15.18
N VAL A 147 -9.84 -4.60 15.68
CA VAL A 147 -9.38 -3.30 15.19
C VAL A 147 -8.60 -3.48 13.90
N THR A 148 -8.90 -2.65 12.92
CA THR A 148 -8.06 -2.49 11.73
C THR A 148 -6.68 -1.92 12.08
N LYS A 149 -5.75 -1.93 11.13
CA LYS A 149 -4.40 -1.37 11.26
C LYS A 149 -4.38 -0.05 12.06
N THR A 150 -3.51 0.01 13.06
CA THR A 150 -3.39 1.12 14.00
C THR A 150 -2.13 1.95 13.82
N ASP A 151 -1.19 1.46 13.02
CA ASP A 151 0.11 2.07 12.79
C ASP A 151 0.30 2.35 11.32
N PHE A 152 0.57 3.59 10.97
CA PHE A 152 0.68 4.07 9.61
C PHE A 152 2.04 4.76 9.42
N PRO A 153 2.77 4.43 8.34
CA PRO A 153 4.10 4.97 8.11
C PRO A 153 4.08 6.49 7.95
N VAL A 154 3.12 7.01 7.18
CA VAL A 154 3.00 8.41 6.79
C VAL A 154 1.53 8.80 6.60
N LEU A 155 1.19 10.03 7.00
CA LEU A 155 -0.02 10.73 6.59
C LEU A 155 0.37 11.80 5.57
N PHE A 156 -0.22 11.76 4.38
CA PHE A 156 0.01 12.75 3.33
C PHE A 156 -1.08 13.84 3.34
N ASP A 157 -0.73 15.04 2.89
CA ASP A 157 -1.69 16.11 2.68
C ASP A 157 -2.75 15.71 1.65
N GLY A 158 -4.01 16.05 1.93
CA GLY A 158 -5.16 15.61 1.12
C GLY A 158 -5.53 14.12 1.26
N SER A 159 -4.81 13.33 2.05
CA SER A 159 -5.17 11.94 2.39
C SER A 159 -5.86 11.83 3.76
N GLU A 160 -6.42 10.65 4.04
CA GLU A 160 -7.05 10.34 5.32
C GLU A 160 -6.56 8.99 5.85
N ILE A 161 -6.40 8.89 7.17
CA ILE A 161 -6.20 7.62 7.88
C ILE A 161 -7.49 7.28 8.61
N VAL A 162 -8.02 6.08 8.33
CA VAL A 162 -9.23 5.56 8.97
C VAL A 162 -8.89 4.30 9.75
N VAL A 163 -9.28 4.28 11.03
CA VAL A 163 -9.20 3.12 11.90
C VAL A 163 -10.60 2.80 12.41
N SER A 164 -10.98 1.54 12.30
CA SER A 164 -12.27 1.03 12.75
C SER A 164 -12.08 -0.19 13.64
N GLY A 165 -12.97 -0.39 14.59
CA GLY A 165 -12.97 -1.54 15.49
C GLY A 165 -14.27 -1.63 16.28
N ILE A 166 -14.43 -2.70 17.02
CA ILE A 166 -15.57 -2.95 17.89
C ILE A 166 -15.21 -2.44 19.29
N ILE A 167 -16.05 -1.57 19.85
CA ILE A 167 -15.82 -0.95 21.16
C ILE A 167 -16.75 -1.51 22.22
N ASP A 168 -16.21 -1.72 23.43
CA ASP A 168 -17.00 -2.09 24.60
C ASP A 168 -17.50 -0.84 25.36
N PRO A 169 -18.53 -0.98 26.23
CA PRO A 169 -18.93 0.08 27.13
C PRO A 169 -17.75 0.63 27.94
N GLY A 170 -17.62 1.96 28.02
CA GLY A 170 -16.50 2.62 28.70
C GLY A 170 -15.26 2.84 27.82
N PHE A 171 -15.36 2.63 26.50
CA PHE A 171 -14.33 3.01 25.55
C PHE A 171 -14.00 4.52 25.64
N VAL A 172 -12.70 4.81 25.71
CA VAL A 172 -12.15 6.16 25.63
C VAL A 172 -11.24 6.22 24.40
N PRO A 173 -11.55 7.07 23.41
CA PRO A 173 -10.73 7.13 22.20
C PRO A 173 -9.32 7.61 22.52
N PRO A 174 -8.29 6.92 21.99
CA PRO A 174 -6.92 7.23 22.32
C PRO A 174 -6.43 8.48 21.60
N ALA A 175 -5.42 9.12 22.17
CA ALA A 175 -4.67 10.12 21.42
C ALA A 175 -3.95 9.45 20.24
N VAL A 176 -3.84 10.19 19.13
CA VAL A 176 -3.04 9.78 17.98
C VAL A 176 -1.67 10.42 18.11
N GLU A 177 -0.62 9.62 18.01
CA GLU A 177 0.76 10.09 18.08
C GLU A 177 1.42 10.00 16.71
N GLY A 178 2.32 10.91 16.40
CA GLY A 178 3.10 10.91 15.16
C GLY A 178 4.28 11.89 15.23
N TRP A 179 5.01 12.04 14.13
CA TRP A 179 6.17 12.90 14.03
C TRP A 179 6.00 13.87 12.86
N GLY A 180 5.93 15.17 13.17
CA GLY A 180 5.99 16.23 12.17
C GLY A 180 7.42 16.76 12.01
N ILE A 181 7.60 17.74 11.11
CA ILE A 181 8.90 18.36 10.86
C ILE A 181 9.52 19.02 12.11
N ASN A 182 8.68 19.48 13.04
CA ASN A 182 9.10 20.11 14.29
C ASN A 182 9.24 19.13 15.47
N GLY A 183 9.05 17.82 15.24
CA GLY A 183 9.15 16.78 16.27
C GLY A 183 7.82 16.06 16.55
N PRO A 184 7.68 15.42 17.73
CA PRO A 184 6.52 14.60 18.04
C PRO A 184 5.25 15.44 18.17
N VAL A 185 4.16 14.92 17.61
CA VAL A 185 2.82 15.51 17.62
C VAL A 185 1.86 14.55 18.31
N LYS A 186 0.99 15.10 19.15
CA LYS A 186 -0.09 14.37 19.82
C LYS A 186 -1.43 15.04 19.48
N LEU A 187 -2.29 14.31 18.81
CA LEU A 187 -3.63 14.75 18.42
C LEU A 187 -4.65 14.16 19.39
N ILE A 188 -5.47 15.04 19.99
CA ILE A 188 -6.53 14.62 20.92
C ILE A 188 -7.82 14.49 20.11
N PRO A 189 -8.49 13.31 20.13
CA PRO A 189 -9.69 13.09 19.33
C PRO A 189 -10.87 13.89 19.87
N THR A 190 -11.72 14.37 18.97
CA THR A 190 -13.06 14.88 19.32
C THR A 190 -14.07 13.77 19.14
N VAL A 191 -14.85 13.47 20.18
CA VAL A 191 -15.85 12.40 20.14
C VAL A 191 -17.16 12.96 19.63
N GLN A 192 -17.65 12.41 18.52
CA GLN A 192 -18.96 12.71 17.97
C GLN A 192 -19.82 11.44 17.98
N LYS A 193 -21.08 11.57 18.38
CA LYS A 193 -22.06 10.48 18.21
C LYS A 193 -22.50 10.48 16.74
N SER A 194 -22.01 9.50 15.98
CA SER A 194 -22.40 9.29 14.59
C SER A 194 -23.50 8.23 14.46
N VAL A 195 -24.18 8.28 13.32
CA VAL A 195 -25.39 7.54 12.94
C VAL A 195 -24.99 6.19 12.30
N GLY A 196 -25.93 5.24 12.21
CA GLY A 196 -25.71 3.84 11.82
C GLY A 196 -24.97 3.59 10.49
N GLY A 197 -24.54 2.35 10.28
CA GLY A 197 -23.75 1.93 9.11
C GLY A 197 -22.24 1.77 9.36
N LEU A 198 -21.77 2.14 10.57
CA LEU A 198 -20.36 2.00 10.96
C LEU A 198 -19.87 0.55 11.00
N GLU A 199 -20.75 -0.41 11.31
CA GLU A 199 -20.39 -1.83 11.29
C GLU A 199 -20.05 -2.32 9.86
N ARG A 200 -20.81 -1.88 8.85
CA ARG A 200 -20.52 -2.25 7.46
C ARG A 200 -19.23 -1.58 6.96
N LEU A 201 -18.95 -0.35 7.38
CA LEU A 201 -17.67 0.31 7.12
C LEU A 201 -16.51 -0.46 7.74
N TRP A 202 -16.64 -0.85 9.02
CA TRP A 202 -15.66 -1.70 9.70
C TRP A 202 -15.43 -3.00 8.93
N ALA A 203 -16.50 -3.71 8.57
CA ALA A 203 -16.39 -4.97 7.84
C ALA A 203 -15.69 -4.80 6.48
N TYR A 204 -15.99 -3.72 5.76
CA TYR A 204 -15.34 -3.40 4.49
C TYR A 204 -13.83 -3.13 4.65
N LEU A 205 -13.45 -2.30 5.64
CA LEU A 205 -12.04 -1.99 5.91
C LEU A 205 -11.26 -3.21 6.39
N THR A 206 -11.86 -4.03 7.26
CA THR A 206 -11.29 -5.30 7.72
C THR A 206 -11.08 -6.26 6.55
N LEU A 207 -12.10 -6.46 5.69
CA LEU A 207 -11.98 -7.30 4.50
C LEU A 207 -10.85 -6.81 3.59
N LYS A 208 -10.79 -5.51 3.29
CA LYS A 208 -9.75 -4.92 2.45
C LYS A 208 -8.35 -5.19 3.01
N GLN A 209 -8.16 -5.01 4.31
CA GLN A 209 -6.86 -5.24 4.95
C GLN A 209 -6.46 -6.71 4.97
N ILE A 210 -7.41 -7.64 5.12
CA ILE A 210 -7.13 -9.08 5.02
C ILE A 210 -6.70 -9.44 3.60
N LEU A 211 -7.33 -8.86 2.57
CA LEU A 211 -6.94 -9.06 1.18
C LEU A 211 -5.53 -8.52 0.89
N GLU A 212 -5.20 -7.31 1.36
CA GLU A 212 -3.84 -6.77 1.25
C GLU A 212 -2.79 -7.67 1.96
N GLN A 213 -3.14 -8.24 3.12
CA GLN A 213 -2.29 -9.21 3.81
C GLN A 213 -2.13 -10.51 3.02
N ARG A 214 -3.20 -11.02 2.42
CA ARG A 214 -3.19 -12.19 1.53
C ARG A 214 -2.24 -11.95 0.35
N ASP A 215 -2.31 -10.79 -0.28
CA ASP A 215 -1.53 -10.48 -1.48
C ASP A 215 -0.04 -10.29 -1.16
N ALA A 216 0.27 -9.84 0.05
CA ALA A 216 1.64 -9.81 0.58
C ALA A 216 2.12 -11.16 1.14
N ALA A 217 1.25 -12.14 1.40
CA ALA A 217 1.64 -13.37 2.08
C ALA A 217 2.33 -14.39 1.14
N GLU A 218 3.18 -15.24 1.71
CA GLU A 218 3.69 -16.43 1.03
C GLU A 218 2.62 -17.55 1.04
N ASN A 219 1.97 -17.75 2.19
CA ASN A 219 0.82 -18.65 2.32
C ASN A 219 -0.49 -17.85 2.38
N LYS A 220 -1.35 -18.04 1.38
CA LYS A 220 -2.61 -17.31 1.22
C LYS A 220 -3.80 -17.98 1.89
N THR A 221 -3.73 -19.25 2.28
CA THR A 221 -4.89 -20.04 2.74
C THR A 221 -5.59 -19.40 3.95
N GLY A 222 -4.83 -19.02 4.99
CA GLY A 222 -5.39 -18.41 6.19
C GLY A 222 -6.11 -17.09 5.93
N PRO A 223 -5.43 -16.09 5.33
CA PRO A 223 -6.06 -14.83 4.92
C PRO A 223 -7.26 -15.02 3.98
N THR A 224 -7.20 -15.96 3.03
CA THR A 224 -8.33 -16.23 2.12
C THR A 224 -9.56 -16.74 2.86
N GLN A 225 -9.41 -17.69 3.79
CA GLN A 225 -10.52 -18.21 4.59
C GLN A 225 -11.15 -17.13 5.46
N GLU A 226 -10.33 -16.28 6.07
CA GLU A 226 -10.81 -15.18 6.91
C GLU A 226 -11.51 -14.08 6.08
N ALA A 227 -10.96 -13.75 4.91
CA ALA A 227 -11.61 -12.83 3.96
C ALA A 227 -12.96 -13.37 3.51
N LEU A 228 -13.05 -14.65 3.14
CA LEU A 228 -14.29 -15.31 2.74
C LEU A 228 -15.33 -15.25 3.87
N ARG A 229 -14.93 -15.50 5.12
CA ARG A 229 -15.80 -15.43 6.30
C ARG A 229 -16.45 -14.04 6.45
N ILE A 230 -15.65 -12.97 6.37
CA ILE A 230 -16.15 -11.59 6.45
C ILE A 230 -17.03 -11.26 5.24
N ALA A 231 -16.60 -11.63 4.04
CA ALA A 231 -17.33 -11.35 2.80
C ALA A 231 -18.72 -11.99 2.80
N LEU A 232 -18.84 -13.26 3.22
CA LEU A 232 -20.12 -13.95 3.34
C LEU A 232 -20.99 -13.35 4.45
N LYS A 233 -20.42 -13.12 5.65
CA LYS A 233 -21.15 -12.54 6.80
C LYS A 233 -21.81 -11.21 6.47
N TYR A 234 -21.14 -10.36 5.68
CA TYR A 234 -21.62 -9.02 5.33
C TYR A 234 -22.13 -8.89 3.88
N SER A 235 -22.20 -10.01 3.16
CA SER A 235 -22.65 -10.09 1.77
C SER A 235 -21.89 -9.11 0.86
N PHE A 236 -20.56 -9.10 0.97
CA PHE A 236 -19.69 -8.43 0.00
C PHE A 236 -19.42 -9.35 -1.18
N VAL A 237 -19.49 -8.80 -2.39
CA VAL A 237 -18.91 -9.41 -3.59
C VAL A 237 -17.47 -8.93 -3.69
N SER A 238 -16.54 -9.86 -3.79
CA SER A 238 -15.09 -9.59 -3.74
C SER A 238 -14.33 -10.69 -4.47
N ASP A 239 -13.00 -10.60 -4.53
CA ASP A 239 -12.16 -11.63 -5.15
C ASP A 239 -12.33 -13.03 -4.54
N VAL A 240 -12.92 -13.12 -3.34
CA VAL A 240 -13.18 -14.39 -2.64
C VAL A 240 -14.66 -14.75 -2.60
N SER A 241 -15.56 -13.98 -3.20
CA SER A 241 -17.01 -14.22 -3.14
C SER A 241 -17.76 -13.68 -4.36
N SER A 242 -18.70 -14.47 -4.89
CA SER A 242 -19.52 -14.09 -6.05
C SER A 242 -21.01 -14.06 -5.68
N LEU A 243 -21.80 -13.30 -6.46
CA LEU A 243 -23.25 -13.31 -6.38
C LEU A 243 -23.82 -14.11 -7.56
N VAL A 244 -24.50 -15.21 -7.27
CA VAL A 244 -25.12 -16.07 -8.28
C VAL A 244 -26.63 -15.82 -8.28
N VAL A 245 -27.20 -15.54 -9.44
CA VAL A 245 -28.65 -15.34 -9.63
C VAL A 245 -29.23 -16.57 -10.33
N VAL A 246 -30.06 -17.34 -9.63
CA VAL A 246 -30.71 -18.53 -10.17
C VAL A 246 -32.16 -18.21 -10.54
N LYS A 247 -32.62 -18.65 -11.72
CA LYS A 247 -34.02 -18.49 -12.14
C LYS A 247 -34.92 -19.46 -11.33
N PRO A 248 -36.10 -19.03 -10.87
CA PRO A 248 -36.94 -19.82 -9.95
C PRO A 248 -37.38 -21.22 -10.43
N ASN A 249 -37.23 -21.53 -11.72
CA ASN A 249 -37.65 -22.81 -12.32
C ASN A 249 -36.49 -23.63 -12.93
N ALA A 250 -35.23 -23.27 -12.66
CA ALA A 250 -34.08 -24.10 -13.02
C ALA A 250 -33.67 -24.91 -11.79
N SER A 251 -33.73 -26.24 -11.87
CA SER A 251 -33.51 -27.18 -10.77
C SER A 251 -32.03 -27.46 -10.44
N ASP A 252 -31.12 -26.59 -10.88
CA ASP A 252 -29.70 -26.77 -10.63
C ASP A 252 -29.30 -25.88 -9.45
N ALA A 253 -29.30 -26.44 -8.25
CA ALA A 253 -28.67 -25.81 -7.10
C ALA A 253 -27.18 -25.69 -7.41
N VAL A 254 -26.69 -24.47 -7.57
CA VAL A 254 -25.25 -24.21 -7.67
C VAL A 254 -24.69 -24.40 -6.27
N GLU A 255 -23.95 -25.50 -6.05
CA GLU A 255 -23.20 -25.66 -4.80
C GLU A 255 -22.16 -24.53 -4.70
N PRO A 256 -22.00 -23.92 -3.52
CA PRO A 256 -20.96 -22.91 -3.34
C PRO A 256 -19.58 -23.56 -3.54
N GLU A 257 -18.86 -23.15 -4.59
CA GLU A 257 -17.45 -23.50 -4.75
C GLU A 257 -16.62 -22.82 -3.65
N ASP A 258 -15.78 -23.61 -2.98
CA ASP A 258 -14.94 -23.15 -1.89
C ASP A 258 -13.70 -22.40 -2.45
N ALA A 259 -13.69 -21.08 -2.27
CA ALA A 259 -12.62 -20.19 -2.72
C ALA A 259 -11.25 -20.51 -2.08
N SER A 260 -11.18 -21.35 -1.04
CA SER A 260 -9.92 -21.77 -0.41
C SER A 260 -9.12 -22.80 -1.21
N THR A 261 -9.65 -23.30 -2.33
CA THR A 261 -9.04 -24.38 -3.14
C THR A 261 -8.34 -23.91 -4.42
N ASN A 262 -8.47 -22.64 -4.81
CA ASN A 262 -7.81 -22.09 -6.00
C ASN A 262 -6.45 -21.47 -5.67
N ASP A 263 -5.40 -22.29 -5.70
CA ASP A 263 -4.02 -21.82 -5.88
C ASP A 263 -3.77 -21.61 -7.39
N GLY A 264 -3.73 -20.33 -7.81
CA GLY A 264 -3.40 -19.88 -9.16
C GLY A 264 -2.61 -18.58 -9.15
#